data_AF-A0A925YX66-F1
#
_entry.id   AF-A0A925YX66-F1
#
_cell.length_a   1.000
_cell.length_b   1.000
_cell.length_c   1.000
_cell.angle_alpha   90.00
_cell.angle_beta   90.00
_cell.angle_gamma   90.00
#
_symmetry.space_group_name_H-M   'P 1'
#
loop_
_entity.id
_entity.type
_entity.pdbx_description
1 polymer ?
#
loop_
_entity_poly.entity_id
_entity_poly.type
_entity_poly.pdbx_seq_one_letter_code
_entity_poly.pdbx_strand_id
1 'polypeptide(L)' 'MAKKQSFGDKNSKKAKEAAVRTIKLVYSTKSQKTGEWRFAEKFVKIPAAGDEGKLLEEEIRKG' A
#
# COMPACT_ATOMS: atom_id res chain seq x y z
N MET A 1 21.22 -39.28 15.17
CA MET A 1 21.54 -37.94 14.65
C MET A 1 20.24 -37.17 14.44
N ALA A 2 19.84 -36.35 15.41
CA ALA A 2 18.65 -35.50 15.26
C ALA A 2 18.97 -34.41 14.24
N LYS A 3 18.26 -34.41 13.10
CA LYS A 3 18.34 -33.31 12.13
C LYS A 3 17.91 -32.04 12.84
N LYS A 4 18.83 -31.10 13.04
CA LYS A 4 18.52 -29.76 13.55
C LYS A 4 17.59 -29.08 12.54
N GLN A 5 16.30 -29.07 12.85
CA GLN A 5 15.33 -28.29 12.10
C GLN A 5 15.50 -26.82 12.48
N SER A 6 16.19 -26.06 11.63
CA SER A 6 16.34 -24.62 11.80
C SER A 6 15.01 -23.92 11.52
N PHE A 7 14.32 -23.49 12.58
CA PHE A 7 13.12 -22.64 12.48
C PHE A 7 13.45 -21.20 12.07
N GLY A 8 14.72 -20.78 12.14
CA GLY A 8 15.17 -19.42 11.79
C GLY A 8 15.09 -19.07 10.30
N ASP A 9 15.18 -20.06 9.40
CA ASP A 9 15.17 -19.83 7.94
C ASP A 9 13.81 -19.44 7.36
N LYS A 10 12.72 -19.60 8.12
CA LYS A 10 11.39 -19.14 7.68
C LYS A 10 11.18 -17.65 7.94
N ASN A 11 11.87 -17.07 8.92
CA ASN A 11 11.71 -15.65 9.27
C ASN A 11 12.56 -14.73 8.38
N SER A 12 13.74 -15.19 7.93
CA SER A 12 14.62 -14.43 7.04
C SER A 12 14.07 -14.29 5.61
N LYS A 13 13.25 -15.25 5.15
CA LYS A 13 12.54 -15.15 3.86
C LYS A 13 11.39 -14.15 3.89
N LYS A 14 10.63 -14.08 4.99
CA LYS A 14 9.57 -13.06 5.17
C LYS A 14 10.13 -11.64 5.34
N ALA A 15 11.31 -11.49 5.95
CA ALA A 15 11.99 -10.20 6.05
C ALA A 15 12.53 -9.70 4.68
N LYS A 16 12.77 -10.61 3.73
CA LYS A 16 13.18 -10.31 2.34
C LYS A 16 12.01 -10.10 1.37
N GLU A 17 10.77 -10.43 1.74
CA GLU A 17 9.57 -9.83 1.16
C GLU A 17 9.47 -8.38 1.69
N ALA A 18 10.34 -7.53 1.14
CA ALA A 18 10.56 -6.18 1.57
C ALA A 18 9.25 -5.39 1.70
N ALA A 19 8.97 -4.97 2.94
CA ALA A 19 8.04 -3.93 3.38
C ALA A 19 7.26 -3.22 2.25
N VAL A 20 6.14 -3.81 1.82
CA VAL A 20 5.17 -3.12 0.96
C VAL A 20 4.47 -2.07 1.83
N ARG A 21 4.84 -0.80 1.65
CA ARG A 21 4.16 0.31 2.34
C ARG A 21 2.79 0.49 1.69
N THR A 22 1.75 0.74 2.48
CA THR A 22 0.40 0.98 1.95
C THR A 22 -0.06 2.36 2.36
N ILE A 23 -0.54 3.14 1.40
CA ILE A 23 -1.07 4.48 1.63
C ILE A 23 -2.58 4.46 1.41
N LYS A 24 -3.33 5.08 2.32
CA LYS A 24 -4.77 5.31 2.18
C LYS A 24 -4.98 6.70 1.58
N LEU A 25 -5.50 6.75 0.36
CA LEU A 25 -5.97 7.97 -0.28
C LEU A 25 -7.46 8.13 0.00
N VAL A 26 -7.86 9.33 0.44
CA VAL A 26 -9.26 9.69 0.71
C VAL A 26 -9.63 10.84 -0.21
N TYR A 27 -10.56 10.59 -1.14
CA TYR A 27 -11.05 11.58 -2.09
C TYR A 27 -12.43 12.07 -1.66
N SER A 28 -12.66 13.38 -1.74
CA SER A 28 -13.98 13.98 -1.55
C SER A 28 -14.53 14.46 -2.90
N THR A 29 -15.80 14.16 -3.15
CA THR A 29 -16.51 14.62 -4.35
C THR A 29 -17.84 15.21 -3.93
N LYS A 30 -18.21 16.36 -4.51
CA LYS A 30 -19.51 16.95 -4.28
C LYS A 30 -20.52 16.35 -5.26
N SER A 31 -21.56 15.71 -4.73
CA SER A 31 -22.66 15.14 -5.51
C SER A 31 -23.36 16.24 -6.30
N GLN A 32 -23.34 16.17 -7.63
CA GLN A 32 -24.05 17.14 -8.47
C GLN A 32 -25.58 17.03 -8.35
N LYS A 33 -26.10 15.88 -7.90
CA LYS A 33 -27.54 15.63 -7.77
C LYS A 33 -28.09 16.09 -6.42
N THR A 34 -27.37 15.81 -5.34
CA THR A 34 -27.85 16.04 -3.95
C THR A 34 -27.10 17.17 -3.25
N GLY A 35 -25.97 17.64 -3.79
CA GLY A 35 -25.13 18.68 -3.18
C GLY A 35 -24.27 18.19 -2.00
N GLU A 36 -24.43 16.93 -1.59
CA GLU A 36 -23.72 16.31 -0.46
C GLU A 36 -22.28 15.95 -0.82
N TRP A 37 -21.41 15.93 0.19
CA TRP A 37 -20.03 15.43 0.05
C TRP A 37 -20.00 13.90 0.16
N ARG A 38 -19.37 13.25 -0.81
CA ARG A 38 -19.09 11.83 -0.80
C ARG A 38 -17.60 11.61 -0.63
N PHE A 39 -17.24 10.68 0.23
CA PHE A 39 -15.86 10.30 0.48
C PHE A 39 -15.61 8.89 -0.06
N ALA A 40 -14.53 8.71 -0.80
CA ALA A 40 -14.10 7.42 -1.33
C ALA A 40 -12.67 7.14 -0.86
N GLU A 41 -12.42 5.90 -0.44
CA GLU A 41 -11.10 5.47 0.01
C GLU A 41 -10.45 4.53 -1.01
N LYS A 42 -9.17 4.74 -1.30
CA LYS A 42 -8.36 3.86 -2.14
C LYS A 42 -7.06 3.53 -1.41
N PHE A 43 -6.76 2.24 -1.29
CA PHE A 43 -5.49 1.78 -0.74
C PHE A 43 -4.51 1.51 -1.88
N VAL A 44 -3.36 2.19 -1.86
CA VAL A 44 -2.29 2.02 -2.85
C VAL A 44 -1.09 1.38 -2.18
N LYS A 45 -0.61 0.29 -2.77
CA LYS A 45 0.59 -0.42 -2.34
C LYS A 45 1.80 0.20 -3.03
N ILE A 46 2.80 0.61 -2.26
CA ILE A 46 4.04 1.19 -2.74
C ILE A 46 5.17 0.17 -2.59
N PRO A 47 5.86 -0.19 -3.68
CA PRO A 47 7.04 -1.03 -3.60
C PRO A 47 8.17 -0.30 -2.86
N ALA A 48 8.91 -1.03 -2.02
CA ALA A 48 9.92 -0.46 -1.13
C ALA A 48 11.07 0.31 -1.83
N ALA A 49 11.25 0.14 -3.14
CA ALA A 49 12.33 0.72 -3.94
C ALA A 49 11.88 1.85 -4.88
N GLY A 50 10.66 2.41 -4.68
CA GLY A 50 10.10 3.48 -5.50
C GLY A 50 10.16 4.86 -4.84
N ASP A 51 10.14 5.91 -5.66
CA ASP A 51 9.90 7.28 -5.21
C ASP A 51 8.41 7.44 -4.86
N GLU A 52 8.11 7.49 -3.57
CA GLU A 52 6.74 7.53 -3.04
C GLU A 52 5.95 8.74 -3.55
N GLY A 53 6.63 9.90 -3.70
CA GLY A 53 6.01 11.15 -4.12
C GLY A 53 5.49 11.06 -5.56
N LYS A 54 6.31 10.55 -6.48
CA LYS A 54 5.93 10.40 -7.90
C LYS A 54 4.77 9.43 -8.09
N LEU A 55 4.76 8.32 -7.34
CA LEU A 55 3.70 7.32 -7.44
C LEU A 55 2.38 7.85 -6.87
N LEU A 56 2.44 8.64 -5.80
CA LEU A 56 1.26 9.32 -5.25
C LEU A 56 0.70 10.38 -6.21
N GLU A 57 1.56 11.20 -6.81
CA GLU A 57 1.15 12.20 -7.80
C GLU A 57 0.44 11.57 -8.99
N GLU A 58 0.97 10.45 -9.50
CA GLU A 58 0.35 9.70 -10.58
C GLU A 58 -1.03 9.14 -10.17
N GLU A 59 -1.14 8.57 -8.97
CA GLU A 59 -2.42 8.03 -8.49
C GLU A 59 -3.45 9.09 -8.12
N ILE A 60 -3.03 10.29 -7.71
CA ILE A 60 -3.91 11.44 -7.53
C ILE A 60 -4.40 11.94 -8.89
N ARG A 61 -3.53 11.98 -9.92
CA ARG A 61 -3.90 12.43 -11.28
C ARG A 61 -4.90 11.51 -11.99
N LYS A 62 -4.92 10.22 -11.65
CA LYS A 62 -5.87 9.24 -12.23
C LYS A 62 -7.26 9.27 -11.58
N GLY A 63 -7.39 9.80 -10.37
CA GLY A 63 -8.66 9.89 -9.63
C GLY A 63 -9.42 11.16 -9.96
#